data_AF-A0AAV6RVJ0-F1
#
_entry.id   AF-A0AAV6RVJ0-F1
#
_cell.length_a   1.000
_cell.length_b   1.000
_cell.length_c   1.000
_cell.angle_alpha   90.00
_cell.angle_beta   90.00
_cell.angle_gamma   90.00
#
_symmetry.space_group_name_H-M   'P 1'
#
loop_
_entity.id
_entity.type
_entity.pdbx_description
1 polymer ?
#
loop_
_entity_poly.entity_id
_entity_poly.type
_entity_poly.pdbx_seq_one_letter_code
_entity_poly.pdbx_strand_id
1 'polypeptide(L)'
;MRQRGTCLSTCPRGHYGSRSPHINTCNRCKEDCAFCFSKNFCTRCRPGHFLFQGKCENSCPKGLTANGVLQECTECPIGCEACVRRNMCVRCQAHLYALHGRCHLTCPTGTEPDVQLMQCIPQVNCEVGEWTEWGPCVRKTGLQAYKKGEETRTRQVPRAPTVYGNVTEIRRRVIKKRHSPIETHF
;
A
#
# COMPACT_ATOMS: atom_id res chain seq x y z
N MET A 1 -22.83 46.74 -3.80
CA MET A 1 -23.72 45.96 -2.89
C MET A 1 -23.50 46.48 -1.48
N ARG A 2 -24.53 46.69 -0.64
CA ARG A 2 -24.41 47.34 0.68
C ARG A 2 -24.70 46.34 1.82
N GLN A 3 -23.74 46.06 2.70
CA GLN A 3 -23.99 45.38 3.97
C GLN A 3 -23.69 46.39 5.09
N ARG A 4 -24.72 46.79 5.85
CA ARG A 4 -24.58 47.73 6.99
C ARG A 4 -23.80 49.02 6.66
N GLY A 5 -24.13 49.72 5.58
CA GLY A 5 -23.45 50.98 5.25
C GLY A 5 -22.22 50.85 4.36
N THR A 6 -21.64 49.66 4.20
CA THR A 6 -20.38 49.48 3.48
C THR A 6 -20.61 48.87 2.10
N CYS A 7 -19.99 49.45 1.06
CA CYS A 7 -19.99 48.89 -0.28
C CYS A 7 -19.04 47.69 -0.35
N LEU A 8 -19.59 46.51 -0.61
CA LEU A 8 -18.83 45.28 -0.84
C LEU A 8 -18.67 44.99 -2.34
N SER A 9 -17.46 44.58 -2.72
CA SER A 9 -17.12 44.11 -4.08
C SER A 9 -17.62 42.69 -4.36
N THR A 10 -17.75 41.86 -3.32
CA THR A 10 -18.24 40.48 -3.37
C THR A 10 -19.33 40.24 -2.32
N CYS A 11 -20.18 39.25 -2.55
CA CYS A 11 -21.19 38.86 -1.57
C CYS A 11 -20.52 38.15 -0.37
N PRO A 12 -21.09 38.30 0.84
CA PRO A 12 -20.60 37.61 2.02
C PRO A 12 -20.73 36.09 1.87
N ARG A 13 -20.05 35.32 2.74
CA ARG A 13 -20.12 33.85 2.75
C ARG A 13 -21.58 33.35 2.78
N GLY A 14 -21.85 32.28 2.04
CA GLY A 14 -23.19 31.72 1.91
C GLY A 14 -24.16 32.55 1.05
N HIS A 15 -23.66 33.51 0.25
CA HIS A 15 -24.47 34.28 -0.69
C HIS A 15 -23.81 34.34 -2.07
N TYR A 16 -24.64 34.41 -3.12
CA TYR A 16 -24.20 34.64 -4.50
C TYR A 16 -24.77 35.97 -5.02
N GLY A 17 -24.03 36.62 -5.92
CA GLY A 17 -24.42 37.90 -6.49
C GLY A 17 -25.30 37.73 -7.73
N SER A 18 -26.44 38.40 -7.76
CA SER A 18 -27.22 38.58 -8.99
C SER A 18 -26.96 40.00 -9.50
N ARG A 19 -26.19 40.10 -10.59
CA ARG A 19 -25.78 41.37 -11.23
C ARG A 19 -26.52 41.56 -12.55
N SER A 20 -27.24 42.66 -12.67
CA SER A 20 -27.82 43.19 -13.90
C SER A 20 -27.77 44.73 -13.85
N PRO A 21 -28.07 45.44 -14.96
CA PRO A 21 -28.06 46.91 -14.97
C PRO A 21 -28.92 47.55 -13.87
N HIS A 22 -29.93 46.85 -13.37
CA HIS A 22 -30.86 47.33 -12.35
C HIS A 22 -30.81 46.52 -11.04
N ILE A 23 -30.06 45.41 -11.00
CA ILE A 23 -30.05 44.48 -9.85
C ILE A 23 -28.61 44.27 -9.42
N ASN A 24 -28.33 44.60 -8.17
CA ASN A 24 -27.06 44.29 -7.52
C ASN A 24 -27.35 43.77 -6.10
N THR A 25 -27.89 42.55 -6.04
CA THR A 25 -28.35 41.93 -4.79
C THR A 25 -27.55 40.67 -4.49
N CYS A 26 -27.30 40.43 -3.20
CA CYS A 26 -26.75 39.17 -2.71
C CYS A 26 -27.89 38.27 -2.26
N ASN A 27 -28.04 37.13 -2.93
CA ASN A 27 -29.04 36.14 -2.60
C ASN A 27 -28.39 35.01 -1.80
N ARG A 28 -29.09 34.50 -0.78
CA ARG A 28 -28.59 33.41 0.07
C ARG A 28 -28.49 32.10 -0.72
N CYS A 29 -27.44 31.34 -0.49
CA CYS A 29 -27.31 29.96 -0.97
C CYS A 29 -28.34 29.04 -0.28
N LYS A 30 -28.52 27.83 -0.82
CA LYS A 30 -29.28 26.79 -0.13
C LYS A 30 -28.62 26.38 1.19
N GLU A 31 -29.38 25.75 2.08
CA GLU A 31 -28.94 25.44 3.45
C GLU A 31 -27.77 24.45 3.53
N ASP A 32 -27.76 23.47 2.65
CA ASP A 32 -26.72 22.44 2.45
C ASP A 32 -25.44 22.99 1.80
N CYS A 33 -25.50 24.21 1.26
CA CYS A 33 -24.44 24.81 0.47
C CYS A 33 -23.70 25.93 1.23
N ALA A 34 -22.38 25.80 1.37
CA ALA A 34 -21.54 26.82 2.01
C ALA A 34 -21.16 27.94 1.04
N PHE A 35 -20.89 27.60 -0.23
CA PHE A 35 -20.59 28.54 -1.30
C PHE A 35 -21.32 28.12 -2.57
N CYS A 36 -22.00 29.07 -3.21
CA CYS A 36 -22.72 28.83 -4.44
C CYS A 36 -22.41 29.92 -5.48
N PHE A 37 -22.45 29.52 -6.74
CA PHE A 37 -22.41 30.43 -7.87
C PHE A 37 -23.82 30.95 -8.21
N SER A 38 -24.83 30.10 -8.06
CA SER A 38 -26.24 30.44 -8.25
C SER A 38 -27.10 29.66 -7.25
N LYS A 39 -28.41 29.94 -7.24
CA LYS A 39 -29.38 29.20 -6.41
C LYS A 39 -29.32 27.67 -6.62
N ASN A 40 -28.95 27.23 -7.82
CA ASN A 40 -28.95 25.82 -8.22
C ASN A 40 -27.55 25.23 -8.38
N PHE A 41 -26.49 26.04 -8.26
CA PHE A 41 -25.13 25.61 -8.46
C PHE A 41 -24.28 25.94 -7.24
N CYS A 42 -24.06 24.94 -6.40
CA CYS A 42 -23.16 24.94 -5.28
C CYS A 42 -21.72 24.65 -5.74
N THR A 43 -20.75 25.34 -5.17
CA THR A 43 -19.32 25.10 -5.39
C THR A 43 -18.64 24.49 -4.18
N ARG A 44 -19.26 24.57 -3.00
CA ARG A 44 -18.76 23.91 -1.79
C ARG A 44 -19.90 23.62 -0.82
N CYS A 45 -20.00 22.36 -0.42
CA CYS A 45 -21.01 21.90 0.51
C CYS A 45 -20.64 22.18 1.96
N ARG A 46 -21.65 22.16 2.83
CA ARG A 46 -21.42 22.14 4.28
C ARG A 46 -20.89 20.78 4.74
N PRO A 47 -20.26 20.70 5.93
CA PRO A 47 -19.87 19.43 6.52
C PRO A 47 -21.03 18.44 6.58
N GLY A 48 -20.78 17.17 6.29
CA GLY A 48 -21.82 16.13 6.23
C GLY A 48 -22.50 15.95 4.87
N HIS A 49 -22.22 16.83 3.90
CA HIS A 49 -22.70 16.71 2.52
C HIS A 49 -21.54 16.56 1.53
N PHE A 50 -21.81 15.95 0.39
CA PHE A 50 -20.87 15.73 -0.70
C PHE A 50 -21.34 16.45 -1.97
N LEU A 51 -20.42 17.15 -2.62
CA LEU A 51 -20.69 17.87 -3.85
C LEU A 51 -20.77 16.90 -5.03
N PHE A 52 -21.88 16.96 -5.77
CA PHE A 52 -22.12 16.19 -6.98
C PHE A 52 -22.86 17.05 -8.01
N GLN A 53 -22.26 17.27 -9.17
CA GLN A 53 -22.84 18.06 -10.28
C GLN A 53 -23.40 19.43 -9.85
N GLY A 54 -22.71 20.12 -8.95
CA GLY A 54 -23.13 21.42 -8.44
C GLY A 54 -24.25 21.37 -7.39
N LYS A 55 -24.58 20.19 -6.83
CA LYS A 55 -25.54 20.02 -5.73
C LYS A 55 -24.88 19.34 -4.55
N CYS A 56 -25.41 19.56 -3.37
CA CYS A 56 -24.93 18.92 -2.15
C CYS A 56 -25.87 17.78 -1.78
N GLU A 57 -25.34 16.58 -1.71
CA GLU A 57 -26.11 15.38 -1.38
C GLU A 57 -25.62 14.81 -0.04
N ASN A 58 -26.52 14.18 0.71
CA ASN A 58 -26.15 13.51 1.97
C ASN A 58 -25.34 12.23 1.71
N SER A 59 -25.60 11.57 0.59
CA SER A 59 -24.92 10.35 0.16
C SER A 59 -24.68 10.38 -1.35
N CYS A 60 -23.59 9.74 -1.79
CA CYS A 60 -23.29 9.69 -3.21
C CYS A 60 -24.21 8.71 -3.94
N PRO A 61 -24.65 9.05 -5.17
CA PRO A 61 -25.49 8.17 -5.96
C PRO A 61 -24.76 6.87 -6.34
N LYS A 62 -25.52 5.85 -6.76
CA LYS A 62 -24.98 4.51 -7.07
C LYS A 62 -23.82 4.60 -8.07
N GLY A 63 -22.73 3.91 -7.75
CA GLY A 63 -21.50 3.90 -8.56
C GLY A 63 -20.49 5.00 -8.21
N LEU A 64 -20.83 5.94 -7.32
CA LEU A 64 -19.89 6.94 -6.79
C LEU A 64 -19.63 6.70 -5.30
N THR A 65 -18.46 7.15 -4.86
CA THR A 65 -18.04 7.05 -3.46
C THR A 65 -17.83 8.44 -2.87
N ALA A 66 -18.06 8.54 -1.56
CA ALA A 66 -17.90 9.77 -0.82
C ALA A 66 -16.42 10.03 -0.52
N ASN A 67 -15.87 11.09 -1.11
CA ASN A 67 -14.50 11.50 -0.86
C ASN A 67 -14.46 12.47 0.32
N GLY A 68 -14.02 11.99 1.48
CA GLY A 68 -13.92 12.82 2.69
C GLY A 68 -12.89 13.95 2.59
N VAL A 69 -11.87 13.82 1.74
CA VAL A 69 -10.81 14.83 1.58
C VAL A 69 -11.30 15.98 0.70
N LEU A 70 -11.98 15.67 -0.40
CA LEU A 70 -12.52 16.66 -1.33
C LEU A 70 -13.93 17.15 -0.96
N GLN A 71 -14.64 16.44 -0.07
CA GLN A 71 -16.08 16.60 0.17
C GLN A 71 -16.90 16.55 -1.12
N GLU A 72 -16.55 15.61 -2.00
CA GLU A 72 -17.14 15.43 -3.33
C GLU A 72 -17.50 13.97 -3.56
N CYS A 73 -18.46 13.72 -4.45
CA CYS A 73 -18.73 12.38 -4.95
C CYS A 73 -17.80 12.06 -6.10
N THR A 74 -16.94 11.05 -5.91
CA THR A 74 -15.92 10.66 -6.88
C THR A 74 -16.11 9.23 -7.35
N GLU A 75 -15.80 9.01 -8.61
CA GLU A 75 -15.79 7.69 -9.23
C GLU A 75 -14.47 6.99 -8.91
N CYS A 76 -14.55 5.78 -8.36
CA CYS A 76 -13.38 4.97 -8.04
C CYS A 76 -13.12 3.92 -9.12
N PRO A 77 -11.88 3.38 -9.17
CA PRO A 77 -11.59 2.22 -10.00
C PRO A 77 -12.52 1.04 -9.71
N ILE A 78 -12.67 0.15 -10.69
CA ILE A 78 -13.39 -1.12 -10.54
C ILE A 78 -12.77 -1.91 -9.38
N GLY A 79 -13.62 -2.50 -8.54
CA GLY A 79 -13.18 -3.27 -7.37
C GLY A 79 -12.74 -2.41 -6.18
N CYS A 80 -12.86 -1.08 -6.24
CA CYS A 80 -12.53 -0.17 -5.14
C CYS A 80 -13.79 0.32 -4.42
N GLU A 81 -13.82 0.19 -3.10
CA GLU A 81 -14.92 0.66 -2.24
C GLU A 81 -14.74 2.12 -1.81
N ALA A 82 -13.49 2.56 -1.64
CA ALA A 82 -13.18 3.94 -1.31
C ALA A 82 -11.85 4.37 -1.92
N CYS A 83 -11.82 5.54 -2.54
CA CYS A 83 -10.63 6.13 -3.16
C CYS A 83 -10.47 7.61 -2.78
N VAL A 84 -9.22 8.06 -2.72
CA VAL A 84 -8.88 9.48 -2.50
C VAL A 84 -8.88 10.25 -3.82
N ARG A 85 -8.55 9.57 -4.92
CA ARG A 85 -8.63 10.07 -6.28
C ARG A 85 -9.04 8.92 -7.20
N ARG A 86 -9.42 9.23 -8.44
CA ARG A 86 -9.80 8.25 -9.46
C ARG A 86 -8.80 7.10 -9.65
N ASN A 87 -7.51 7.29 -9.33
CA ASN A 87 -6.46 6.26 -9.47
C ASN A 87 -5.83 5.80 -8.14
N MET A 88 -6.37 6.23 -7.00
CA MET A 88 -5.79 5.94 -5.68
C MET A 88 -6.85 5.34 -4.77
N CYS A 89 -6.99 4.03 -4.86
CA CYS A 89 -7.83 3.25 -3.96
C CYS A 89 -7.19 3.13 -2.58
N VAL A 90 -7.99 3.36 -1.55
CA VAL A 90 -7.58 3.16 -0.15
C VAL A 90 -8.25 1.94 0.48
N ARG A 91 -9.36 1.46 -0.10
CA ARG A 91 -10.06 0.26 0.36
C ARG A 91 -10.65 -0.49 -0.82
N CYS A 92 -10.19 -1.73 -1.02
CA CYS A 92 -10.68 -2.64 -2.03
C CYS A 92 -11.93 -3.38 -1.56
N GLN A 93 -12.74 -3.85 -2.51
CA GLN A 93 -13.85 -4.76 -2.23
C GLN A 93 -13.32 -6.07 -1.61
N ALA A 94 -14.20 -6.76 -0.90
CA ALA A 94 -13.88 -8.06 -0.31
C ALA A 94 -13.22 -8.99 -1.36
N HIS A 95 -12.18 -9.72 -0.93
CA HIS A 95 -11.41 -10.67 -1.75
C HIS A 95 -10.45 -10.06 -2.78
N LEU A 96 -10.27 -8.73 -2.83
CA LEU A 96 -9.26 -8.08 -3.66
C LEU A 96 -8.08 -7.57 -2.82
N TYR A 97 -6.87 -7.69 -3.38
CA TYR A 97 -5.63 -7.24 -2.76
C TYR A 97 -5.23 -5.87 -3.30
N ALA A 98 -4.89 -4.95 -2.39
CA ALA A 98 -4.44 -3.62 -2.76
C ALA A 98 -2.96 -3.61 -3.17
N LEU A 99 -2.65 -2.97 -4.29
CA LEU A 99 -1.29 -2.74 -4.79
C LEU A 99 -1.23 -1.42 -5.55
N HIS A 100 -0.33 -0.51 -5.16
CA HIS A 100 -0.12 0.79 -5.83
C HIS A 100 -1.41 1.59 -6.10
N GLY A 101 -2.36 1.59 -5.16
CA GLY A 101 -3.64 2.30 -5.29
C GLY A 101 -4.64 1.63 -6.24
N ARG A 102 -4.42 0.38 -6.64
CA ARG A 102 -5.34 -0.44 -7.44
C ARG A 102 -5.67 -1.73 -6.69
N CYS A 103 -6.80 -2.33 -7.06
CA CYS A 103 -7.29 -3.57 -6.49
C CYS A 103 -7.11 -4.70 -7.51
N HIS A 104 -6.52 -5.80 -7.07
CA HIS A 104 -6.22 -6.95 -7.91
C HIS A 104 -6.82 -8.21 -7.30
N LEU A 105 -7.46 -9.05 -8.13
CA LEU A 105 -7.98 -10.34 -7.67
C LEU A 105 -6.84 -11.30 -7.39
N THR A 106 -5.82 -11.29 -8.27
CA THR A 106 -4.59 -12.05 -8.13
C THR A 106 -3.42 -11.09 -8.19
N CYS A 107 -2.50 -11.19 -7.23
CA CYS A 107 -1.31 -10.35 -7.19
C CYS A 107 -0.43 -10.60 -8.43
N PRO A 108 0.07 -9.53 -9.11
CA PRO A 108 0.91 -9.66 -10.30
C PRO A 108 2.29 -10.28 -9.96
N THR A 109 3.02 -10.70 -10.99
CA THR A 109 4.33 -11.36 -10.86
C THR A 109 5.31 -10.55 -10.01
N GLY A 110 6.02 -11.23 -9.10
CA GLY A 110 6.94 -10.59 -8.16
C GLY A 110 6.27 -10.03 -6.90
N THR A 111 4.97 -10.28 -6.72
CA THR A 111 4.25 -9.98 -5.47
C THR A 111 3.44 -11.18 -5.00
N GLU A 112 3.18 -11.28 -3.70
CA GLU A 112 2.38 -12.32 -3.07
C GLU A 112 1.25 -11.72 -2.23
N PRO A 113 0.12 -12.41 -2.08
CA PRO A 113 -1.01 -11.92 -1.30
C PRO A 113 -0.74 -12.04 0.20
N ASP A 114 -0.83 -10.93 0.91
CA ASP A 114 -0.92 -10.89 2.37
C ASP A 114 -2.39 -10.89 2.79
N VAL A 115 -2.85 -11.99 3.38
CA VAL A 115 -4.24 -12.17 3.82
C VAL A 115 -4.59 -11.39 5.09
N GLN A 116 -3.60 -10.96 5.88
CA GLN A 116 -3.83 -10.17 7.08
C GLN A 116 -3.99 -8.69 6.73
N LEU A 117 -3.18 -8.21 5.80
CA LEU A 117 -3.17 -6.81 5.35
C LEU A 117 -4.05 -6.56 4.12
N MET A 118 -4.56 -7.63 3.48
CA MET A 118 -5.31 -7.58 2.21
C MET A 118 -4.58 -6.77 1.14
N GLN A 119 -3.27 -6.98 1.04
CA GLN A 119 -2.36 -6.24 0.17
C GLN A 119 -1.44 -7.20 -0.59
N CYS A 120 -0.97 -6.78 -1.76
CA CYS A 120 0.11 -7.50 -2.42
C CYS A 120 1.46 -6.98 -1.89
N ILE A 121 2.22 -7.86 -1.26
CA ILE A 121 3.57 -7.56 -0.77
C ILE A 121 4.60 -8.04 -1.81
N PRO A 122 5.75 -7.36 -1.95
CA PRO A 122 6.80 -7.81 -2.87
C PRO A 122 7.35 -9.17 -2.44
N GLN A 123 7.58 -10.06 -3.42
CA GLN A 123 8.29 -11.31 -3.18
C GLN A 123 9.73 -10.99 -2.81
N VAL A 124 10.16 -11.49 -1.65
CA VAL A 124 11.52 -11.34 -1.17
C VAL A 124 12.23 -12.67 -1.33
N ASN A 125 13.16 -12.72 -2.29
CA ASN A 125 14.09 -13.83 -2.35
C ASN A 125 14.97 -13.77 -1.10
N CYS A 126 15.19 -14.93 -0.48
CA CYS A 126 16.07 -15.05 0.67
C CYS A 126 17.47 -14.53 0.29
N GLU A 127 17.89 -13.43 0.94
CA GLU A 127 19.27 -12.98 0.82
C GLU A 127 20.08 -13.79 1.81
N VAL A 128 21.01 -14.58 1.27
CA VAL A 128 21.91 -15.44 2.02
C VAL A 128 23.28 -14.77 2.03
N GLY A 129 23.85 -14.59 3.22
CA GLY A 129 25.21 -14.12 3.39
C GLY A 129 26.22 -15.18 2.96
N GLU A 130 27.49 -14.80 2.98
CA GLU A 130 28.58 -15.73 2.74
C GLU A 130 28.60 -16.85 3.80
N TRP A 131 29.11 -18.01 3.39
CA TRP A 131 29.32 -19.12 4.31
C TRP A 131 30.43 -18.77 5.30
N THR A 132 30.23 -19.14 6.57
CA THR A 132 31.35 -19.16 7.53
C THR A 132 32.37 -20.20 7.09
N GLU A 133 33.59 -20.08 7.61
CA GLU A 133 34.57 -21.14 7.53
C GLU A 133 34.06 -22.45 8.17
N TRP A 134 34.67 -23.56 7.79
CA TRP A 134 34.32 -24.88 8.33
C TRP A 134 34.66 -24.95 9.82
N GLY A 135 33.68 -25.36 10.62
CA GLY A 135 33.87 -25.67 12.02
C GLY A 135 34.73 -26.94 12.22
N PRO A 136 35.26 -27.14 13.43
CA PRO A 136 36.14 -28.26 13.74
C PRO A 136 35.46 -29.62 13.54
N CYS A 137 36.24 -30.62 13.13
CA CYS A 137 35.76 -31.96 12.82
C CYS A 137 35.29 -32.72 14.08
N VAL A 138 33.98 -32.95 14.22
CA VAL A 138 33.37 -33.67 15.35
C VAL A 138 33.30 -35.17 15.04
N ARG A 139 33.86 -36.02 15.92
CA ARG A 139 33.89 -37.48 15.71
C ARG A 139 32.53 -38.11 16.03
N LYS A 140 32.01 -38.97 15.14
CA LYS A 140 30.83 -39.80 15.46
C LYS A 140 31.24 -40.99 16.31
N THR A 141 30.68 -41.09 17.51
CA THR A 141 30.81 -42.26 18.39
C THR A 141 29.92 -43.39 17.88
N GLY A 142 30.51 -44.32 17.12
CA GLY A 142 29.84 -45.54 16.69
C GLY A 142 30.54 -46.25 15.53
N LEU A 143 31.01 -47.48 15.80
CA LEU A 143 31.64 -48.50 14.95
C LEU A 143 33.13 -48.34 14.64
N GLN A 144 33.87 -49.38 15.06
CA GLN A 144 35.32 -49.56 14.94
C GLN A 144 35.80 -49.56 13.47
N ALA A 145 37.04 -49.11 13.30
CA ALA A 145 37.95 -49.20 12.14
C ALA A 145 38.06 -48.00 11.15
N TYR A 146 37.25 -46.95 11.21
CA TYR A 146 37.45 -45.73 10.40
C TYR A 146 37.11 -44.44 11.16
N LYS A 147 38.07 -43.51 11.28
CA LYS A 147 37.83 -42.20 11.90
C LYS A 147 36.92 -41.39 10.96
N LYS A 148 35.62 -41.34 11.25
CA LYS A 148 34.65 -40.52 10.51
C LYS A 148 34.29 -39.31 11.37
N GLY A 149 34.50 -38.12 10.83
CA GLY A 149 34.14 -36.86 11.49
C GLY A 149 33.22 -36.01 10.61
N GLU A 150 32.51 -35.09 11.25
CA GLU A 150 31.53 -34.21 10.64
C GLU A 150 31.96 -32.77 10.91
N GLU A 151 32.09 -31.98 9.85
CA GLU A 151 32.35 -30.54 9.91
C GLU A 151 31.07 -29.82 9.53
N THR A 152 30.74 -28.74 10.24
CA THR A 152 29.56 -27.92 10.00
C THR A 152 29.99 -26.49 9.73
N ARG A 153 29.29 -25.82 8.81
CA ARG A 153 29.40 -24.38 8.58
C ARG A 153 28.01 -23.79 8.49
N THR A 154 27.88 -22.55 8.93
CA THR A 154 26.61 -21.81 8.90
C THR A 154 26.73 -20.64 7.95
N ARG A 155 25.61 -20.08 7.51
CA ARG A 155 25.60 -18.78 6.83
C ARG A 155 24.52 -17.92 7.44
N GLN A 156 24.72 -16.62 7.43
CA GLN A 156 23.68 -15.71 7.88
C GLN A 156 22.59 -15.60 6.82
N VAL A 157 21.35 -15.43 7.27
CA VAL A 157 20.21 -15.14 6.41
C VAL A 157 19.73 -13.72 6.77
N PRO A 158 20.35 -12.67 6.22
CA PRO A 158 19.97 -11.29 6.48
C PRO A 158 18.49 -11.00 6.20
N ARG A 159 17.90 -11.68 5.22
CA ARG A 159 16.48 -11.56 4.88
C ARG A 159 15.86 -12.94 4.68
N ALA A 160 15.05 -13.37 5.64
CA ALA A 160 14.29 -14.62 5.53
C ALA A 160 13.19 -14.49 4.46
N PRO A 161 12.90 -15.56 3.71
CA PRO A 161 11.75 -15.58 2.82
C PRO A 161 10.46 -15.61 3.65
N THR A 162 9.39 -15.07 3.09
CA THR A 162 8.09 -15.05 3.75
C THR A 162 7.53 -16.49 3.87
N VAL A 163 7.13 -16.82 5.10
CA VAL A 163 6.36 -17.99 5.57
C VAL A 163 7.10 -19.32 5.85
N TYR A 164 8.06 -19.85 5.09
CA TYR A 164 8.79 -21.08 5.52
C TYR A 164 10.21 -21.18 4.94
N GLY A 165 11.23 -21.03 5.78
CA GLY A 165 12.62 -21.30 5.39
C GLY A 165 13.42 -21.93 6.52
N ASN A 166 13.58 -23.25 6.51
CA ASN A 166 14.53 -23.95 7.37
C ASN A 166 15.84 -24.13 6.59
N VAL A 167 16.93 -23.50 7.06
CA VAL A 167 18.19 -23.37 6.29
C VAL A 167 19.33 -24.15 6.96
N THR A 168 19.17 -25.45 7.12
CA THR A 168 20.25 -26.33 7.62
C THR A 168 20.62 -27.39 6.58
N GLU A 169 21.88 -27.37 6.13
CA GLU A 169 22.46 -28.38 5.23
C GLU A 169 23.56 -29.16 5.99
N ILE A 170 23.47 -30.50 6.00
CA ILE A 170 24.43 -31.40 6.68
C ILE A 170 25.03 -32.34 5.63
N ARG A 171 26.36 -32.39 5.50
CA ARG A 171 27.04 -33.31 4.59
C ARG A 171 28.01 -34.23 5.33
N ARG A 172 27.95 -35.54 5.03
CA ARG A 172 28.81 -36.58 5.62
C ARG A 172 29.96 -36.94 4.66
N ARG A 173 31.21 -37.03 5.14
CA ARG A 173 32.36 -37.64 4.41
C ARG A 173 32.99 -38.81 5.17
N VAL A 174 33.78 -39.62 4.46
CA VAL A 174 34.62 -40.72 4.99
C VAL A 174 36.09 -40.35 4.76
N ILE A 175 36.92 -40.42 5.79
CA ILE A 175 38.36 -40.12 5.70
C ILE A 175 39.11 -41.36 5.15
N LYS A 176 39.82 -41.25 4.01
CA LYS A 176 40.81 -42.25 3.56
C LYS A 176 42.23 -41.77 3.91
N LYS A 177 43.09 -42.70 4.38
CA LYS A 177 44.46 -42.49 4.89
C LYS A 177 45.37 -41.79 3.85
N ARG A 178 46.25 -40.90 4.33
CA ARG A 178 47.39 -40.36 3.54
C ARG A 178 48.28 -41.50 3.05
N HIS A 179 48.58 -41.53 1.75
CA HIS A 179 49.81 -42.14 1.23
C HIS A 179 50.91 -41.09 1.33
N SER A 180 52.04 -41.45 1.91
CA SER A 180 53.25 -40.63 1.95
C SER A 180 53.85 -40.57 0.54
N PRO A 181 54.11 -39.38 -0.03
CA PRO A 181 54.93 -39.27 -1.24
C PRO A 181 56.41 -39.44 -0.86
N ILE A 182 57.06 -40.34 -1.60
CA ILE A 182 58.50 -40.41 -1.76
C ILE A 182 58.95 -39.10 -2.43
N GLU A 183 59.85 -38.34 -1.81
CA GLU A 183 60.59 -37.27 -2.48
C GLU A 183 61.98 -37.78 -2.88
N THR A 184 62.21 -37.80 -4.19
CA THR A 184 63.53 -37.92 -4.84
C THR A 184 63.87 -36.60 -5.53
N HIS A 185 65.18 -36.29 -5.56
CA HIS A 185 65.94 -35.22 -6.24
C HIS A 185 66.29 -34.00 -5.36
N PHE A 186 67.54 -33.55 -5.22
CA PHE A 186 68.78 -33.75 -6.01
C PHE A 186 69.97 -34.17 -5.15
#